data_AF-A0AAE0G3E5-F1
#
_entry.id   AF-A0AAE0G3E5-F1
#
_cell.length_a   1.000
_cell.length_b   1.000
_cell.length_c   1.000
_cell.angle_alpha   90.00
_cell.angle_beta   90.00
_cell.angle_gamma   90.00
#
_symmetry.space_group_name_H-M   'P 1'
#
loop_
_entity.id
_entity.type
_entity.pdbx_description
1 polymer ?
#
loop_
_entity_poly.entity_id
_entity_poly.type
_entity_poly.pdbx_seq_one_letter_code
_entity_poly.pdbx_strand_id
1 'polypeptide(L)'
;MPKEKSTNAVSMRDMSEDILKRIAASLSPPDAFSLVSTSKKLFWSSSTKGPREHSLGVTIVQSALRRQLEVVLKAVTSRGDTRRPFTVQDLFPENLVPVNSKENPQVLLSGSLAVQSVLGLSGEDEKWKDADVDIFCTWKAAPFVRQRLIELCGLICSGVDNTYRQDGRDLNGDFERSSLSVIHHVESYNSRPTKGNTDDEGGYYLNAGLEYNSDEYYAQTIKWGAEVLVSTGRREMVGKPGGSAGGAFAYDWELRCGSFVQLIVGFHDVIDARELLESFDLEICKSSFDNRVFRVPSPGNSFAGHTAVTPVRHGLIDDFMRNVTKFAPKVKYVDCDDNRTMSKVLVNMKKSSWAGLGATPYKDTGKGEFMDFMDPSWDDFQCRYIFITKLIKRMKKYAERGVKIDDPPHGALDWVVADIFVG
;
A
#
# COMPACT_ATOMS: atom_id res chain seq x y z
N MET A 1 51.45 -6.47 -47.96
CA MET A 1 50.32 -6.61 -47.03
C MET A 1 49.77 -5.21 -46.73
N PRO A 2 48.50 -4.91 -47.01
CA PRO A 2 47.91 -3.64 -46.60
C PRO A 2 47.81 -3.62 -45.07
N LYS A 3 48.28 -2.53 -44.44
CA LYS A 3 48.02 -2.27 -43.03
C LYS A 3 46.52 -2.04 -42.86
N GLU A 4 45.82 -2.96 -42.21
CA GLU A 4 44.46 -2.73 -41.73
C GLU A 4 44.46 -1.45 -40.88
N LYS A 5 43.66 -0.48 -41.31
CA LYS A 5 43.33 0.68 -40.48
C LYS A 5 42.55 0.14 -39.28
N SER A 6 43.17 0.20 -38.09
CA SER A 6 42.47 0.02 -36.81
C SER A 6 41.25 0.94 -36.80
N THR A 7 40.08 0.38 -37.02
CA THR A 7 38.81 1.05 -36.72
C THR A 7 38.78 1.17 -35.20
N ASN A 8 39.05 2.36 -34.68
CA ASN A 8 38.85 2.62 -33.25
C ASN A 8 37.40 2.26 -32.94
N ALA A 9 37.20 1.13 -32.26
CA ALA A 9 35.89 0.68 -31.85
C ALA A 9 35.31 1.74 -30.92
N VAL A 10 34.22 2.39 -31.36
CA VAL A 10 33.54 3.41 -30.56
C VAL A 10 33.04 2.74 -29.29
N SER A 11 33.55 3.15 -28.14
CA SER A 11 33.12 2.62 -26.85
C SER A 11 32.03 3.52 -26.26
N MET A 12 31.06 2.93 -25.56
CA MET A 12 30.15 3.71 -24.70
C MET A 12 30.90 4.53 -23.65
N ARG A 13 32.13 4.14 -23.29
CA ARG A 13 32.99 4.89 -22.36
C ARG A 13 33.42 6.24 -22.92
N ASP A 14 33.35 6.41 -24.25
CA ASP A 14 33.73 7.63 -24.94
C ASP A 14 32.54 8.59 -25.07
N MET A 15 31.33 8.16 -24.67
CA MET A 15 30.14 9.01 -24.67
C MET A 15 30.12 9.93 -23.45
N SER A 16 29.62 11.16 -23.64
CA SER A 16 29.37 12.07 -22.52
C SER A 16 28.21 11.56 -21.64
N GLU A 17 28.21 11.97 -20.37
CA GLU A 17 27.11 11.64 -19.45
C GLU A 17 25.75 12.10 -19.97
N ASP A 18 25.69 13.24 -20.67
CA ASP A 18 24.44 13.77 -21.21
C ASP A 18 23.86 12.89 -22.32
N ILE A 19 24.72 12.31 -23.17
CA ILE A 19 24.29 11.34 -24.18
C ILE A 19 23.78 10.07 -23.48
N LEU A 20 24.50 9.57 -22.47
CA LEU A 20 24.08 8.39 -21.71
C LEU A 20 22.75 8.61 -20.99
N LYS A 21 22.53 9.80 -20.39
CA LYS A 21 21.25 10.18 -19.77
C LYS A 21 20.12 10.22 -20.80
N ARG A 22 20.37 10.76 -22.00
CA ARG A 22 19.38 10.81 -23.09
C ARG A 22 19.01 9.42 -23.60
N ILE A 23 19.99 8.52 -23.76
CA ILE A 23 19.74 7.11 -24.12
C ILE A 23 18.90 6.43 -23.02
N ALA A 24 19.28 6.62 -21.76
CA ALA A 24 18.57 6.00 -20.65
C ALA A 24 17.17 6.60 -20.40
N ALA A 25 16.88 7.80 -20.93
CA ALA A 25 15.58 8.45 -20.79
C ALA A 25 14.44 7.69 -21.49
N SER A 26 14.72 6.76 -22.40
CA SER A 26 13.72 5.90 -23.03
C SER A 26 13.61 4.50 -22.42
N LEU A 27 14.48 4.15 -21.46
CA LEU A 27 14.51 2.80 -20.90
C LEU A 27 13.45 2.61 -19.81
N SER A 28 12.86 1.41 -19.72
CA SER A 28 12.09 1.05 -18.54
C SER A 28 12.98 1.00 -17.30
N PRO A 29 12.44 1.09 -16.07
CA PRO A 29 13.26 0.96 -14.87
C PRO A 29 14.09 -0.34 -14.78
N PRO A 30 13.57 -1.53 -15.13
CA PRO A 30 14.37 -2.75 -15.25
C PRO A 30 15.52 -2.65 -16.27
N ASP A 31 15.27 -2.07 -17.44
CA ASP A 31 16.29 -1.91 -18.49
C ASP A 31 17.36 -0.89 -18.07
N ALA A 32 16.95 0.21 -17.44
CA ALA A 32 17.84 1.21 -16.89
C ALA A 32 18.74 0.60 -15.80
N PHE A 33 18.18 -0.20 -14.89
CA PHE A 33 18.93 -0.92 -13.87
C PHE A 33 19.92 -1.93 -14.49
N SER A 34 19.48 -2.66 -15.51
CA SER A 34 20.32 -3.62 -16.24
C SER A 34 21.49 -2.91 -16.94
N LEU A 35 21.22 -1.79 -17.62
CA LEU A 35 22.23 -0.97 -18.28
C LEU A 35 23.30 -0.51 -17.30
N VAL A 36 22.91 0.09 -16.17
CA VAL A 36 23.88 0.63 -15.21
C VAL A 36 24.68 -0.48 -14.53
N SER A 37 24.12 -1.69 -14.47
CA SER A 37 24.80 -2.87 -13.91
C SER A 37 25.91 -3.42 -14.81
N THR A 38 25.93 -3.07 -16.11
CA THR A 38 26.96 -3.56 -17.06
C THR A 38 28.37 -3.03 -16.77
N SER A 39 28.51 -1.88 -16.10
CA SER A 39 29.82 -1.29 -15.84
C SER A 39 29.89 -0.43 -14.58
N LYS A 40 30.55 -0.97 -13.55
CA LYS A 40 30.90 -0.23 -12.32
C LYS A 40 31.69 1.05 -12.60
N LYS A 41 32.66 0.99 -13.51
CA LYS A 41 33.53 2.13 -13.83
C LYS A 41 32.78 3.30 -14.48
N LEU A 42 31.84 2.99 -15.38
CA LEU A 42 31.11 4.01 -16.14
C LEU A 42 29.99 4.66 -15.31
N PHE A 43 29.20 3.85 -14.59
CA PHE A 43 27.97 4.32 -13.96
C PHE A 43 28.08 4.56 -12.45
N TRP A 44 29.10 4.00 -11.79
CA TRP A 44 29.21 3.98 -10.33
C TRP A 44 30.52 4.59 -9.82
N SER A 45 31.31 5.19 -10.69
CA SER A 45 32.42 6.04 -10.26
C SER A 45 31.89 7.25 -9.49
N SER A 46 32.59 7.63 -8.44
CA SER A 46 32.27 8.80 -7.61
C SER A 46 32.24 10.04 -8.50
N SER A 47 31.21 10.87 -8.40
CA SER A 47 31.24 12.17 -9.08
C SER A 47 32.44 12.97 -8.58
N THR A 48 33.27 13.44 -9.51
CA THR A 48 34.38 14.36 -9.21
C THR A 48 33.87 15.76 -8.88
N LYS A 49 32.56 16.03 -9.02
CA LYS A 49 31.95 17.35 -8.89
C LYS A 49 31.39 17.65 -7.50
N GLY A 50 31.71 16.84 -6.49
CA GLY A 50 31.53 17.16 -5.07
C GLY A 50 30.57 16.24 -4.31
N PRO A 51 30.44 16.44 -2.98
CA PRO A 51 29.79 15.50 -2.05
C PRO A 51 28.26 15.38 -2.19
N ARG A 52 27.62 16.10 -3.12
CA ARG A 52 26.17 16.13 -3.32
C ARG A 52 25.69 15.51 -4.63
N GLU A 53 26.58 15.16 -5.55
CA GLU A 53 26.17 14.51 -6.81
C GLU A 53 26.14 12.99 -6.66
N HIS A 54 24.97 12.40 -6.94
CA HIS A 54 24.82 10.96 -7.09
C HIS A 54 25.61 10.46 -8.31
N SER A 55 26.03 9.21 -8.28
CA SER A 55 26.64 8.59 -9.47
C SER A 55 25.67 8.61 -10.65
N LEU A 56 26.21 8.57 -11.86
CA LEU A 56 25.41 8.55 -13.10
C LEU A 56 24.36 7.43 -13.08
N GLY A 57 24.73 6.25 -12.60
CA GLY A 57 23.86 5.08 -12.49
C GLY A 57 22.65 5.31 -11.59
N VAL A 58 22.87 5.92 -10.41
CA VAL A 58 21.76 6.31 -9.51
C VAL A 58 20.84 7.30 -10.21
N THR A 59 21.41 8.33 -10.85
CA THR A 59 20.64 9.37 -11.54
C THR A 59 19.75 8.76 -12.64
N ILE A 60 20.30 7.84 -13.44
CA ILE A 60 19.58 7.14 -14.51
C ILE A 60 18.41 6.32 -13.95
N VAL A 61 18.65 5.47 -12.94
CA VAL A 61 17.61 4.59 -12.38
C VAL A 61 16.52 5.40 -11.68
N GLN A 62 16.88 6.42 -10.90
CA GLN A 62 15.93 7.30 -10.23
C GLN A 62 15.05 8.05 -11.23
N SER A 63 15.63 8.55 -12.32
CA SER A 63 14.88 9.23 -13.38
C SER A 63 13.91 8.29 -14.08
N ALA A 64 14.32 7.05 -14.36
CA ALA A 64 13.44 6.04 -14.96
C ALA A 64 12.28 5.69 -14.02
N LEU A 65 12.55 5.43 -12.74
CA LEU A 65 11.53 5.13 -11.72
C LEU A 65 10.52 6.27 -11.56
N ARG A 66 10.99 7.52 -11.46
CA ARG A 66 10.11 8.69 -11.32
C ARG A 66 9.20 8.86 -12.53
N ARG A 67 9.76 8.76 -13.74
CA ARG A 67 8.97 8.82 -14.97
C ARG A 67 7.92 7.72 -15.00
N GLN A 68 8.29 6.50 -14.61
CA GLN A 68 7.34 5.38 -14.58
C GLN A 68 6.24 5.62 -13.55
N LEU A 69 6.57 6.13 -12.36
CA LEU A 69 5.58 6.48 -11.35
C LEU A 69 4.59 7.52 -11.85
N GLU A 70 5.05 8.56 -12.56
CA GLU A 70 4.17 9.57 -13.16
C GLU A 70 3.21 8.95 -14.20
N VAL A 71 3.69 8.01 -15.02
CA VAL A 71 2.85 7.27 -15.99
C VAL A 71 1.80 6.42 -15.29
N VAL A 72 2.20 5.62 -14.30
CA VAL A 72 1.29 4.71 -13.59
C VAL A 72 0.28 5.49 -12.75
N LEU A 73 0.71 6.55 -12.04
CA LEU A 73 -0.16 7.41 -11.25
C LEU A 73 -1.22 8.06 -12.15
N LYS A 74 -0.80 8.61 -13.30
CA LYS A 74 -1.72 9.18 -14.29
C LYS A 74 -2.76 8.14 -14.72
N ALA A 75 -2.33 6.94 -15.09
CA ALA A 75 -3.23 5.89 -15.56
C ALA A 75 -4.25 5.50 -14.48
N VAL A 76 -3.81 5.20 -13.25
CA VAL A 76 -4.69 4.81 -12.13
C VAL A 76 -5.69 5.92 -11.78
N THR A 77 -5.23 7.16 -11.75
CA THR A 77 -6.09 8.30 -11.38
C THR A 77 -7.04 8.69 -12.52
N SER A 78 -6.77 8.31 -13.77
CA SER A 78 -7.64 8.60 -14.92
C SER A 78 -8.76 7.58 -15.16
N ARG A 79 -8.85 6.50 -14.37
CA ARG A 79 -9.82 5.38 -14.59
C ARG A 79 -11.31 5.75 -14.41
N GLY A 80 -11.67 7.03 -14.28
CA GLY A 80 -13.05 7.51 -14.23
C GLY A 80 -13.29 8.65 -15.22
N ASP A 81 -14.45 8.63 -15.90
CA ASP A 81 -14.81 9.40 -17.10
C ASP A 81 -14.72 10.94 -17.01
N THR A 82 -14.33 11.52 -15.87
CA THR A 82 -14.35 12.98 -15.63
C THR A 82 -13.20 13.49 -14.77
N ARG A 83 -12.22 12.65 -14.40
CA ARG A 83 -11.18 13.03 -13.44
C ARG A 83 -9.95 13.63 -14.12
N ARG A 84 -9.45 14.76 -13.60
CA ARG A 84 -8.10 15.22 -13.96
C ARG A 84 -7.08 14.17 -13.46
N PRO A 85 -6.15 13.72 -14.29
CA PRO A 85 -5.10 12.85 -13.80
C PRO A 85 -4.23 13.58 -12.77
N PHE A 86 -3.83 12.88 -11.71
CA PHE A 86 -2.96 13.47 -10.70
C PHE A 86 -1.50 13.40 -11.15
N THR A 87 -0.76 14.45 -10.79
CA THR A 87 0.69 14.47 -10.83
C THR A 87 1.25 14.07 -9.48
N VAL A 88 2.54 13.70 -9.45
CA VAL A 88 3.24 13.49 -8.18
C VAL A 88 3.16 14.74 -7.30
N GLN A 89 3.32 15.93 -7.89
CA GLN A 89 3.29 17.19 -7.18
C GLN A 89 1.93 17.45 -6.54
N ASP A 90 0.84 16.99 -7.14
CA ASP A 90 -0.49 17.12 -6.52
C ASP A 90 -0.53 16.42 -5.16
N LEU A 91 0.14 15.27 -4.99
CA LEU A 91 0.09 14.46 -3.77
C LEU A 91 1.05 14.89 -2.66
N PHE A 92 2.16 15.54 -3.00
CA PHE A 92 3.18 15.95 -2.02
C PHE A 92 3.08 17.43 -1.66
N PRO A 93 2.86 17.78 -0.39
CA PRO A 93 2.85 19.18 0.04
C PRO A 93 4.24 19.83 -0.15
N GLU A 94 4.30 20.99 -0.79
CA GLU A 94 5.56 21.70 -1.11
C GLU A 94 6.37 22.06 0.15
N ASN A 95 5.67 22.39 1.22
CA ASN A 95 6.24 22.72 2.53
C ASN A 95 6.70 21.49 3.34
N LEU A 96 6.38 20.27 2.89
CA LEU A 96 6.79 19.01 3.52
C LEU A 96 7.82 18.24 2.70
N VAL A 97 8.45 18.86 1.71
CA VAL A 97 9.50 18.22 0.92
C VAL A 97 10.79 18.17 1.76
N PRO A 98 11.15 17.03 2.37
CA PRO A 98 12.19 16.97 3.39
C PRO A 98 13.55 17.32 2.76
N VAL A 99 14.33 18.26 3.32
CA VAL A 99 15.67 18.59 2.81
C VAL A 99 16.58 17.36 2.87
N ASN A 100 16.34 16.46 3.81
CA ASN A 100 16.90 15.11 3.86
C ASN A 100 15.88 14.09 4.41
N SER A 101 16.14 12.79 4.24
CA SER A 101 15.22 11.69 4.60
C SER A 101 15.00 11.47 6.11
N LYS A 102 15.57 12.31 6.97
CA LYS A 102 15.38 12.29 8.43
C LYS A 102 14.52 13.47 8.92
N GLU A 103 14.17 14.40 8.04
CA GLU A 103 13.32 15.53 8.40
C GLU A 103 11.86 15.13 8.50
N ASN A 104 11.18 15.77 9.44
CA ASN A 104 9.77 15.59 9.72
C ASN A 104 9.01 16.90 9.48
N PRO A 105 7.75 16.82 9.05
CA PRO A 105 6.95 15.59 8.87
C PRO A 105 7.19 14.90 7.50
N GLN A 106 6.85 13.60 7.38
CA GLN A 106 7.15 12.78 6.19
C GLN A 106 5.91 12.19 5.50
N VAL A 107 6.02 12.03 4.18
CA VAL A 107 5.03 11.43 3.28
C VAL A 107 5.74 10.52 2.27
N LEU A 108 5.17 9.36 1.96
CA LEU A 108 5.66 8.40 0.98
C LEU A 108 4.52 7.91 0.09
N LEU A 109 4.82 7.63 -1.17
CA LEU A 109 4.02 6.73 -2.02
C LEU A 109 4.61 5.34 -1.98
N SER A 110 3.77 4.31 -1.83
CA SER A 110 4.21 2.91 -1.84
C SER A 110 3.13 1.99 -2.45
N GLY A 111 3.18 0.69 -2.16
CA GLY A 111 2.18 -0.27 -2.60
C GLY A 111 2.14 -0.47 -4.12
N SER A 112 0.94 -0.66 -4.68
CA SER A 112 0.77 -1.11 -6.07
C SER A 112 1.41 -0.18 -7.10
N LEU A 113 1.38 1.14 -6.90
CA LEU A 113 1.99 2.10 -7.81
C LEU A 113 3.52 1.98 -7.81
N ALA A 114 4.11 1.86 -6.63
CA ALA A 114 5.55 1.77 -6.51
C ALA A 114 6.07 0.46 -7.13
N VAL A 115 5.35 -0.65 -6.93
CA VAL A 115 5.70 -1.94 -7.54
C VAL A 115 5.60 -1.88 -9.06
N GLN A 116 4.50 -1.37 -9.63
CA GLN A 116 4.40 -1.18 -11.09
C GLN A 116 5.54 -0.31 -11.66
N SER A 117 5.94 0.71 -10.89
CA SER A 117 7.07 1.57 -11.27
C SER A 117 8.37 0.79 -11.33
N VAL A 118 8.67 -0.03 -10.32
CA VAL A 118 9.87 -0.88 -10.31
C VAL A 118 9.87 -1.89 -11.46
N LEU A 119 8.72 -2.47 -11.76
CA LEU A 119 8.55 -3.47 -12.82
C LEU A 119 8.51 -2.87 -14.23
N GLY A 120 8.44 -1.55 -14.37
CA GLY A 120 8.32 -0.89 -15.68
C GLY A 120 6.99 -1.17 -16.39
N LEU A 121 5.93 -1.48 -15.64
CA LEU A 121 4.63 -1.84 -16.20
C LEU A 121 3.82 -0.61 -16.60
N SER A 122 3.06 -0.71 -17.70
CA SER A 122 2.08 0.31 -18.04
C SER A 122 0.96 0.32 -17.00
N GLY A 123 0.43 1.50 -16.70
CA GLY A 123 -0.73 1.60 -15.82
C GLY A 123 -2.05 1.14 -16.47
N GLU A 124 -1.98 0.56 -17.67
CA GLU A 124 -3.11 -0.02 -18.41
C GLU A 124 -3.10 -1.57 -18.39
N ASP A 125 -2.11 -2.18 -17.74
CA ASP A 125 -2.07 -3.64 -17.59
C ASP A 125 -3.32 -4.13 -16.83
N GLU A 126 -4.13 -4.97 -17.48
CA GLU A 126 -5.36 -5.54 -16.93
C GLU A 126 -5.16 -6.27 -15.60
N LYS A 127 -3.98 -6.87 -15.39
CA LYS A 127 -3.65 -7.51 -14.09
C LYS A 127 -3.59 -6.48 -12.94
N TRP A 128 -3.42 -5.21 -13.27
CA TRP A 128 -3.27 -4.08 -12.35
C TRP A 128 -4.44 -3.07 -12.44
N LYS A 129 -5.56 -3.44 -13.05
CA LYS A 129 -6.76 -2.59 -13.17
C LYS A 129 -7.36 -2.16 -11.82
N ASP A 130 -7.12 -2.94 -10.76
CA ASP A 130 -7.55 -2.66 -9.39
C ASP A 130 -6.40 -2.12 -8.50
N ALA A 131 -5.40 -1.49 -9.13
CA ALA A 131 -4.37 -0.75 -8.42
C ALA A 131 -4.92 0.57 -7.86
N ASP A 132 -4.61 0.81 -6.60
CA ASP A 132 -4.93 1.97 -5.77
C ASP A 132 -3.69 2.83 -5.51
N VAL A 133 -3.91 4.01 -4.95
CA VAL A 133 -2.87 4.95 -4.51
C VAL A 133 -2.69 4.83 -3.00
N ASP A 134 -1.56 4.27 -2.57
CA ASP A 134 -1.21 4.15 -1.15
C ASP A 134 -0.26 5.28 -0.72
N ILE A 135 -0.73 6.16 0.17
CA ILE A 135 0.02 7.28 0.72
C ILE A 135 0.30 7.00 2.20
N PHE A 136 1.57 6.86 2.56
CA PHE A 136 2.00 6.66 3.94
C PHE A 136 2.51 7.97 4.52
N CYS A 137 2.09 8.33 5.72
CA CYS A 137 2.54 9.57 6.33
C CYS A 137 2.68 9.48 7.85
N THR A 138 3.60 10.29 8.37
CA THR A 138 3.69 10.54 9.82
C THR A 138 2.45 11.27 10.30
N TRP A 139 2.11 11.11 11.58
CA TRP A 139 0.97 11.78 12.23
C TRP A 139 0.89 13.30 11.93
N LYS A 140 2.03 13.98 11.96
CA LYS A 140 2.14 15.43 11.71
C LYS A 140 1.97 15.82 10.23
N ALA A 141 2.21 14.90 9.30
CA ALA A 141 2.03 15.15 7.86
C ALA A 141 0.55 15.05 7.44
N ALA A 142 -0.25 14.25 8.14
CA ALA A 142 -1.60 13.90 7.70
C ALA A 142 -2.49 15.11 7.36
N PRO A 143 -2.57 16.20 8.16
CA PRO A 143 -3.38 17.36 7.80
C PRO A 143 -2.98 18.03 6.47
N PHE A 144 -1.70 18.06 6.15
CA PHE A 144 -1.20 18.65 4.90
C PHE A 144 -1.45 17.74 3.71
N VAL A 145 -1.34 16.43 3.87
CA VAL A 145 -1.71 15.48 2.81
C VAL A 145 -3.20 15.59 2.50
N ARG A 146 -4.05 15.65 3.52
CA ARG A 146 -5.50 15.86 3.37
C ARG A 146 -5.83 17.13 2.61
N GLN A 147 -5.14 18.23 2.93
CA GLN A 147 -5.27 19.48 2.20
C GLN A 147 -5.05 19.28 0.70
N ARG A 148 -3.98 18.57 0.31
CA ARG A 148 -3.71 18.25 -1.09
C ARG A 148 -4.81 17.38 -1.71
N LEU A 149 -5.20 16.30 -1.03
CA LEU A 149 -6.21 15.36 -1.53
C LEU A 149 -7.57 16.04 -1.75
N ILE A 150 -7.98 16.92 -0.84
CA ILE A 150 -9.29 17.59 -0.91
C ILE A 150 -9.24 18.79 -1.86
N GLU A 151 -8.31 19.73 -1.64
CA GLU A 151 -8.34 21.03 -2.32
C GLU A 151 -7.76 20.97 -3.73
N LEU A 152 -6.76 20.11 -3.97
CA LEU A 152 -6.12 20.02 -5.29
C LEU A 152 -6.57 18.80 -6.07
N CYS A 153 -6.71 17.66 -5.41
CA CYS A 153 -7.17 16.44 -6.09
C CYS A 153 -8.71 16.35 -6.15
N GLY A 154 -9.44 17.20 -5.42
CA GLY A 154 -10.91 17.20 -5.44
C GLY A 154 -11.53 15.94 -4.84
N LEU A 155 -10.82 15.28 -3.92
CA LEU A 155 -11.25 14.04 -3.30
C LEU A 155 -12.11 14.30 -2.05
N ILE A 156 -12.94 13.31 -1.74
CA ILE A 156 -13.82 13.27 -0.58
C ILE A 156 -13.37 12.08 0.28
N CYS A 157 -13.18 12.31 1.58
CA CYS A 157 -12.89 11.25 2.54
C CYS A 157 -14.15 10.38 2.72
N SER A 158 -14.03 9.07 2.55
CA SER A 158 -15.15 8.14 2.62
C SER A 158 -15.18 7.32 3.90
N GLY A 159 -14.32 7.62 4.86
CA GLY A 159 -14.23 6.90 6.13
C GLY A 159 -12.81 6.49 6.49
N VAL A 160 -12.74 5.76 7.60
CA VAL A 160 -11.54 5.09 8.06
C VAL A 160 -11.76 3.60 7.95
N ASP A 161 -10.79 2.92 7.34
CA ASP A 161 -10.62 1.50 7.49
C ASP A 161 -9.65 1.28 8.68
N ASN A 162 -10.07 0.48 9.65
CA ASN A 162 -9.25 0.24 10.84
C ASN A 162 -7.95 -0.52 10.52
N THR A 163 -7.83 -1.11 9.31
CA THR A 163 -6.59 -1.75 8.83
C THR A 163 -6.42 -1.62 7.31
N TYR A 164 -5.18 -1.74 6.83
CA TYR A 164 -4.85 -1.77 5.40
C TYR A 164 -5.64 -2.89 4.69
N ARG A 165 -6.58 -2.47 3.81
CA ARG A 165 -7.56 -3.27 3.03
C ARG A 165 -8.42 -4.26 3.85
N GLN A 166 -9.49 -3.77 4.49
CA GLN A 166 -10.65 -4.60 4.85
C GLN A 166 -11.72 -4.50 3.76
N ASP A 167 -12.11 -5.63 3.17
CA ASP A 167 -13.48 -5.83 2.69
C ASP A 167 -14.28 -6.31 3.92
N GLY A 168 -15.06 -5.42 4.54
CA GLY A 168 -15.86 -5.78 5.71
C GLY A 168 -16.24 -4.59 6.62
N ARG A 169 -17.43 -4.70 7.23
CA ARG A 169 -17.97 -3.74 8.22
C ARG A 169 -17.02 -3.57 9.41
N ASP A 170 -17.19 -2.44 10.13
CA ASP A 170 -16.59 -2.11 11.43
C ASP A 170 -16.66 -3.27 12.44
N LEU A 171 -15.78 -4.25 12.31
CA LEU A 171 -15.69 -5.37 13.22
C LEU A 171 -14.39 -5.25 13.99
N ASN A 172 -14.60 -4.98 15.28
CA ASN A 172 -13.73 -5.34 16.39
C ASN A 172 -12.95 -6.60 16.07
N GLY A 173 -11.65 -6.54 16.32
CA GLY A 173 -10.79 -7.71 16.27
C GLY A 173 -9.46 -7.38 15.63
N ASP A 174 -8.69 -6.52 16.29
CA ASP A 174 -7.34 -6.19 15.85
C ASP A 174 -6.30 -6.97 16.66
N PHE A 175 -5.64 -7.92 16.00
CA PHE A 175 -4.32 -8.39 16.45
C PHE A 175 -3.27 -7.29 16.27
N GLU A 176 -3.48 -6.35 15.35
CA GLU A 176 -2.58 -5.20 15.11
C GLU A 176 -2.71 -4.09 16.16
N ARG A 177 -3.80 -4.05 16.94
CA ARG A 177 -3.88 -3.22 18.17
C ARG A 177 -3.01 -3.78 19.30
N SER A 178 -2.50 -5.00 19.17
CA SER A 178 -1.54 -5.55 20.14
C SER A 178 -0.15 -4.97 19.88
N SER A 179 0.16 -3.80 20.45
CA SER A 179 1.53 -3.28 20.69
C SER A 179 2.53 -3.17 19.52
N LEU A 180 2.17 -3.48 18.27
CA LEU A 180 3.13 -3.73 17.18
C LEU A 180 2.82 -2.99 15.90
N SER A 181 1.56 -2.60 15.66
CA SER A 181 1.25 -1.75 14.51
C SER A 181 1.68 -0.33 14.81
N VAL A 182 2.59 0.18 13.98
CA VAL A 182 2.95 1.60 13.92
C VAL A 182 1.91 2.41 13.13
N ILE A 183 0.92 1.76 12.51
CA ILE A 183 -0.19 2.41 11.81
C ILE A 183 -1.30 2.69 12.82
N HIS A 184 -1.71 3.94 12.90
CA HIS A 184 -2.84 4.36 13.72
C HIS A 184 -4.18 4.12 13.03
N HIS A 185 -4.30 4.48 11.75
CA HIS A 185 -5.52 4.31 10.95
C HIS A 185 -5.23 4.44 9.45
N VAL A 186 -6.18 4.00 8.62
CA VAL A 186 -6.16 4.19 7.16
C VAL A 186 -7.41 4.95 6.76
N GLU A 187 -7.27 6.12 6.15
CA GLU A 187 -8.39 6.85 5.57
C GLU A 187 -8.57 6.48 4.11
N SER A 188 -9.82 6.30 3.70
CA SER A 188 -10.18 5.99 2.32
C SER A 188 -10.74 7.24 1.64
N TYR A 189 -10.32 7.46 0.40
CA TYR A 189 -10.70 8.62 -0.39
C TYR A 189 -11.24 8.20 -1.75
N ASN A 190 -12.28 8.89 -2.15
CA ASN A 190 -12.93 8.69 -3.44
C ASN A 190 -13.10 10.04 -4.15
N SER A 191 -13.29 9.98 -5.46
CA SER A 191 -13.69 11.16 -6.21
C SER A 191 -15.14 11.49 -5.95
N ARG A 192 -15.41 12.77 -6.05
CA ARG A 192 -16.75 13.27 -6.24
C ARG A 192 -17.42 12.58 -7.44
N PRO A 193 -18.58 11.92 -7.27
CA PRO A 193 -19.34 11.40 -8.40
C PRO A 193 -19.82 12.55 -9.30
N THR A 194 -19.99 12.29 -10.59
CA THR A 194 -20.41 13.31 -11.57
C THR A 194 -21.81 13.08 -12.15
N LYS A 195 -22.45 11.95 -11.81
CA LYS A 195 -23.77 11.57 -12.27
C LYS A 195 -24.55 10.90 -11.13
N GLY A 196 -25.86 11.08 -11.13
CA GLY A 196 -26.75 10.53 -10.10
C GLY A 196 -26.97 11.52 -8.96
N ASN A 197 -27.76 11.07 -7.99
CA ASN A 197 -28.11 11.84 -6.81
C ASN A 197 -27.72 11.05 -5.55
N THR A 198 -27.63 11.72 -4.41
CA THR A 198 -27.51 11.06 -3.11
C THR A 198 -28.76 10.21 -2.83
N ASP A 199 -28.55 8.95 -2.51
CA ASP A 199 -29.61 7.98 -2.20
C ASP A 199 -30.05 8.13 -0.73
N ASP A 200 -31.29 7.77 -0.39
CA ASP A 200 -31.82 7.84 0.99
C ASP A 200 -31.58 6.53 1.78
N GLU A 201 -30.85 5.57 1.20
CA GLU A 201 -30.77 4.19 1.71
C GLU A 201 -29.80 3.99 2.89
N GLY A 202 -28.95 4.98 3.17
CA GLY A 202 -28.03 4.99 4.31
C GLY A 202 -28.62 5.80 5.47
N GLY A 203 -29.38 5.17 6.35
CA GLY A 203 -29.97 5.81 7.52
C GLY A 203 -28.98 6.75 8.23
N TYR A 204 -29.48 7.95 8.54
CA TYR A 204 -28.83 9.06 9.23
C TYR A 204 -28.07 10.07 8.33
N TYR A 205 -28.83 11.09 7.85
CA TYR A 205 -28.38 12.45 7.47
C TYR A 205 -28.01 12.77 6.00
N LEU A 206 -28.63 12.13 5.01
CA LEU A 206 -28.62 12.65 3.64
C LEU A 206 -29.83 13.57 3.41
N ASN A 207 -29.60 14.79 2.92
CA ASN A 207 -30.66 15.50 2.20
C ASN A 207 -30.84 14.74 0.88
N ALA A 208 -31.73 13.76 0.86
CA ALA A 208 -31.98 12.94 -0.31
C ALA A 208 -32.22 13.80 -1.56
N GLY A 209 -31.67 13.38 -2.69
CA GLY A 209 -31.90 14.04 -3.99
C GLY A 209 -30.94 15.19 -4.34
N LEU A 210 -29.82 15.38 -3.64
CA LEU A 210 -28.76 16.29 -4.12
C LEU A 210 -28.06 15.67 -5.33
N GLU A 211 -27.97 16.41 -6.43
CA GLU A 211 -27.22 15.98 -7.61
C GLU A 211 -25.72 16.00 -7.30
N TYR A 212 -25.01 14.89 -7.57
CA TYR A 212 -23.60 14.77 -7.16
C TYR A 212 -22.69 15.85 -7.77
N ASN A 213 -23.02 16.38 -8.95
CA ASN A 213 -22.25 17.42 -9.63
C ASN A 213 -22.57 18.86 -9.15
N SER A 214 -23.54 19.05 -8.24
CA SER A 214 -24.01 20.36 -7.76
C SER A 214 -23.14 20.97 -6.66
N ASP A 215 -22.90 22.28 -6.66
CA ASP A 215 -22.12 22.92 -5.59
C ASP A 215 -22.76 22.72 -4.21
N GLU A 216 -24.08 22.54 -4.16
CA GLU A 216 -24.84 22.18 -2.97
C GLU A 216 -24.39 20.83 -2.38
N TYR A 217 -24.20 19.80 -3.21
CA TYR A 217 -23.66 18.51 -2.75
C TYR A 217 -22.26 18.67 -2.16
N TYR A 218 -21.38 19.41 -2.83
CA TYR A 218 -20.03 19.62 -2.31
C TYR A 218 -20.05 20.39 -0.97
N ALA A 219 -20.84 21.47 -0.87
CA ALA A 219 -21.02 22.19 0.39
C ALA A 219 -21.58 21.30 1.50
N GLN A 220 -22.45 20.34 1.16
CA GLN A 220 -22.97 19.37 2.11
C GLN A 220 -21.88 18.39 2.60
N THR A 221 -20.97 17.94 1.74
CA THR A 221 -19.84 17.07 2.15
C THR A 221 -18.89 17.78 3.13
N ILE A 222 -18.75 19.10 3.02
CA ILE A 222 -17.99 19.91 3.99
C ILE A 222 -18.69 19.96 5.34
N LYS A 223 -20.03 20.06 5.38
CA LYS A 223 -20.81 20.03 6.63
C LYS A 223 -20.68 18.68 7.33
N TRP A 224 -20.85 17.58 6.59
CA TRP A 224 -20.64 16.24 7.13
C TRP A 224 -19.21 16.04 7.65
N GLY A 225 -18.22 16.63 6.98
CA GLY A 225 -16.84 16.63 7.45
C GLY A 225 -16.65 17.39 8.75
N ALA A 226 -17.28 18.56 8.92
CA ALA A 226 -17.24 19.28 10.19
C ALA A 226 -17.89 18.47 11.33
N GLU A 227 -19.01 17.79 11.04
CA GLU A 227 -19.72 16.93 12.00
C GLU A 227 -18.89 15.70 12.39
N VAL A 228 -18.23 15.04 11.43
CA VAL A 228 -17.47 13.83 11.72
C VAL A 228 -16.21 14.12 12.55
N LEU A 229 -15.56 15.28 12.33
CA LEU A 229 -14.36 15.68 13.08
C LEU A 229 -14.61 15.90 14.58
N VAL A 230 -15.85 16.18 14.98
CA VAL A 230 -16.26 16.33 16.39
C VAL A 230 -16.99 15.09 16.92
N SER A 231 -17.22 14.08 16.08
CA SER A 231 -17.95 12.87 16.46
C SER A 231 -17.15 11.96 17.39
N THR A 232 -17.87 11.23 18.25
CA THR A 232 -17.32 10.19 19.14
C THR A 232 -17.76 8.81 18.68
N GLY A 233 -16.98 7.76 18.97
CA GLY A 233 -17.34 6.38 18.66
C GLY A 233 -16.74 5.87 17.35
N ARG A 234 -17.53 5.17 16.52
CA ARG A 234 -16.99 4.44 15.33
C ARG A 234 -16.27 5.33 14.31
N ARG A 235 -16.57 6.64 14.29
CA ARG A 235 -15.97 7.62 13.37
C ARG A 235 -14.90 8.51 14.01
N GLU A 236 -14.53 8.23 15.27
CA GLU A 236 -13.59 9.04 16.04
C GLU A 236 -12.21 9.20 15.36
N MET A 237 -11.82 8.23 14.53
CA MET A 237 -10.52 8.26 13.84
C MET A 237 -10.50 9.14 12.60
N VAL A 238 -11.66 9.47 12.03
CA VAL A 238 -11.74 10.23 10.77
C VAL A 238 -11.11 11.61 10.94
N GLY A 239 -10.14 11.93 10.08
CA GLY A 239 -9.47 13.23 10.07
C GLY A 239 -8.47 13.43 11.22
N LYS A 240 -8.19 12.45 12.08
CA LYS A 240 -7.21 12.64 13.17
C LYS A 240 -5.78 12.77 12.61
N PRO A 241 -4.91 13.69 13.09
CA PRO A 241 -5.09 14.55 14.27
C PRO A 241 -5.95 15.81 14.13
N GLY A 242 -6.24 16.31 12.93
CA GLY A 242 -6.68 17.72 12.81
C GLY A 242 -7.37 18.09 11.50
N GLY A 243 -8.14 17.19 10.92
CA GLY A 243 -8.79 17.39 9.62
C GLY A 243 -7.77 17.76 8.53
N SER A 244 -8.21 18.60 7.59
CA SER A 244 -7.37 19.22 6.56
C SER A 244 -6.69 20.49 7.08
N ALA A 245 -5.42 20.68 6.74
CA ALA A 245 -4.67 21.89 7.10
C ALA A 245 -5.25 23.19 6.49
N GLY A 246 -5.99 23.11 5.39
CA GLY A 246 -6.68 24.27 4.80
C GLY A 246 -8.08 24.52 5.37
N GLY A 247 -8.51 23.75 6.37
CA GLY A 247 -9.75 23.97 7.12
C GLY A 247 -10.99 23.33 6.51
N ALA A 248 -11.02 23.08 5.19
CA ALA A 248 -12.09 22.37 4.52
C ALA A 248 -11.84 20.84 4.57
N PHE A 249 -12.74 20.08 5.18
CA PHE A 249 -12.69 18.62 5.21
C PHE A 249 -13.95 18.06 4.54
N ALA A 250 -13.84 17.55 3.30
CA ALA A 250 -14.95 16.93 2.59
C ALA A 250 -15.08 15.46 3.01
N TYR A 251 -16.27 15.06 3.46
CA TYR A 251 -16.54 13.70 3.92
C TYR A 251 -17.88 13.18 3.38
N ASP A 252 -17.91 11.93 2.93
CA ASP A 252 -19.13 11.18 2.59
C ASP A 252 -18.90 9.67 2.73
N TRP A 253 -19.58 9.07 3.70
CA TRP A 253 -19.48 7.63 4.01
C TRP A 253 -19.96 6.72 2.88
N GLU A 254 -20.96 7.14 2.09
CA GLU A 254 -21.55 6.29 1.06
C GLU A 254 -20.56 6.01 -0.09
N LEU A 255 -19.51 6.83 -0.21
CA LEU A 255 -18.47 6.65 -1.22
C LEU A 255 -17.46 5.55 -0.91
N ARG A 256 -17.59 4.85 0.23
CA ARG A 256 -16.59 3.89 0.73
C ARG A 256 -16.30 2.76 -0.26
N CYS A 257 -17.32 2.21 -0.91
CA CYS A 257 -17.15 1.08 -1.84
C CYS A 257 -16.35 1.43 -3.11
N GLY A 258 -16.15 2.71 -3.43
CA GLY A 258 -15.42 3.16 -4.61
C GLY A 258 -14.05 3.78 -4.31
N SER A 259 -13.55 3.70 -3.08
CA SER A 259 -12.28 4.34 -2.70
C SER A 259 -11.11 3.80 -3.53
N PHE A 260 -10.22 4.69 -3.96
CA PHE A 260 -9.05 4.34 -4.77
C PHE A 260 -7.75 4.99 -4.28
N VAL A 261 -7.85 5.88 -3.29
CA VAL A 261 -6.70 6.45 -2.58
C VAL A 261 -6.83 6.10 -1.11
N GLN A 262 -5.75 5.59 -0.52
CA GLN A 262 -5.65 5.30 0.90
C GLN A 262 -4.57 6.19 1.53
N LEU A 263 -4.92 6.86 2.62
CA LEU A 263 -3.98 7.61 3.45
C LEU A 263 -3.72 6.82 4.74
N ILE A 264 -2.54 6.20 4.82
CA ILE A 264 -2.07 5.42 5.94
C ILE A 264 -1.33 6.36 6.90
N VAL A 265 -1.87 6.52 8.11
CA VAL A 265 -1.35 7.45 9.12
C VAL A 265 -0.68 6.68 10.24
N GLY A 266 0.58 7.00 10.52
CA GLY A 266 1.31 6.44 11.66
C GLY A 266 0.86 7.00 13.01
N PHE A 267 1.16 6.28 14.10
CA PHE A 267 0.99 6.81 15.46
C PHE A 267 1.82 8.09 15.70
N HIS A 268 1.48 8.81 16.78
CA HIS A 268 2.05 10.11 17.11
C HIS A 268 3.57 10.08 17.40
N ASP A 269 4.09 8.93 17.80
CA ASP A 269 5.50 8.63 18.06
C ASP A 269 6.26 8.14 16.83
N VAL A 270 5.56 7.81 15.73
CA VAL A 270 6.19 7.46 14.46
C VAL A 270 6.73 8.72 13.78
N ILE A 271 8.05 8.84 13.84
CA ILE A 271 8.82 9.95 13.25
C ILE A 271 9.43 9.60 11.89
N ASP A 272 9.31 8.36 11.44
CA ASP A 272 9.77 7.92 10.12
C ASP A 272 8.66 7.18 9.41
N ALA A 273 8.14 7.75 8.32
CA ALA A 273 7.04 7.14 7.56
C ALA A 273 7.44 5.77 6.96
N ARG A 274 8.74 5.46 6.86
CA ARG A 274 9.23 4.17 6.36
C ARG A 274 8.94 3.03 7.35
N GLU A 275 8.79 3.31 8.64
CA GLU A 275 8.41 2.30 9.63
C GLU A 275 7.04 1.70 9.31
N LEU A 276 6.14 2.49 8.71
CA LEU A 276 4.82 2.03 8.30
C LEU A 276 4.88 0.95 7.20
N LEU A 277 5.95 0.93 6.41
CA LEU A 277 6.15 -0.07 5.36
C LEU A 277 6.50 -1.45 5.92
N GLU A 278 6.87 -1.57 7.20
CA GLU A 278 7.10 -2.87 7.85
C GLU A 278 5.81 -3.66 8.07
N SER A 279 4.65 -3.05 7.83
CA SER A 279 3.36 -3.73 7.70
C SER A 279 3.24 -4.57 6.42
N PHE A 280 4.08 -4.32 5.40
CA PHE A 280 4.16 -5.16 4.22
C PHE A 280 4.85 -6.49 4.49
N ASP A 281 4.31 -7.55 3.90
CA ASP A 281 4.82 -8.91 4.00
C ASP A 281 5.68 -9.34 2.81
N LEU A 282 5.54 -8.67 1.66
CA LEU A 282 6.38 -8.86 0.48
C LEU A 282 7.42 -7.75 0.41
N GLU A 283 8.69 -8.11 0.24
CA GLU A 283 9.79 -7.15 0.15
C GLU A 283 9.58 -6.11 -0.96
N ILE A 284 9.11 -6.50 -2.14
CA ILE A 284 8.87 -5.56 -3.25
C ILE A 284 7.85 -4.48 -2.91
N CYS A 285 6.88 -4.77 -2.03
CA CYS A 285 5.85 -3.82 -1.62
C CYS A 285 6.40 -2.68 -0.76
N LYS A 286 7.57 -2.87 -0.13
CA LYS A 286 8.26 -1.79 0.62
C LYS A 286 8.96 -0.78 -0.31
N SER A 287 8.89 -0.99 -1.63
CA SER A 287 9.31 0.02 -2.60
C SER A 287 8.53 1.31 -2.37
N SER A 288 9.22 2.44 -2.29
CA SER A 288 8.60 3.71 -1.90
C SER A 288 9.26 4.93 -2.51
N PHE A 289 8.51 6.02 -2.60
CA PHE A 289 8.97 7.30 -3.14
C PHE A 289 8.57 8.45 -2.21
N ASP A 290 9.53 9.31 -1.85
CA ASP A 290 9.35 10.40 -0.88
C ASP A 290 9.34 11.81 -1.51
N ASN A 291 8.93 11.91 -2.77
CA ASN A 291 9.06 13.08 -3.65
C ASN A 291 10.47 13.34 -4.21
N ARG A 292 11.51 12.75 -3.61
CA ARG A 292 12.91 12.94 -4.03
C ARG A 292 13.57 11.66 -4.49
N VAL A 293 13.51 10.63 -3.67
CA VAL A 293 14.24 9.38 -3.82
C VAL A 293 13.26 8.22 -3.81
N PHE A 294 13.41 7.39 -4.82
CA PHE A 294 12.78 6.09 -4.92
C PHE A 294 13.67 5.05 -4.23
N ARG A 295 13.11 4.31 -3.28
CA ARG A 295 13.77 3.21 -2.57
C ARG A 295 13.20 1.90 -3.07
N VAL A 296 14.09 0.98 -3.44
CA VAL A 296 13.75 -0.35 -3.94
C VAL A 296 14.49 -1.37 -3.10
N PRO A 297 13.80 -2.12 -2.22
CA PRO A 297 14.36 -3.26 -1.51
C PRO A 297 14.85 -4.31 -2.50
N SER A 298 15.96 -4.99 -2.19
CA SER A 298 16.50 -6.09 -3.00
C SER A 298 16.48 -5.83 -4.52
N PRO A 299 17.11 -4.75 -5.01
CA PRO A 299 16.88 -4.22 -6.35
C PRO A 299 17.13 -5.26 -7.46
N GLY A 300 18.13 -6.14 -7.29
CA GLY A 300 18.39 -7.23 -8.24
C GLY A 300 17.19 -8.16 -8.45
N ASN A 301 16.48 -8.49 -7.37
CA ASN A 301 15.28 -9.34 -7.45
C ASN A 301 14.07 -8.51 -7.91
N SER A 302 13.86 -7.32 -7.34
CA SER A 302 12.66 -6.54 -7.63
C SER A 302 12.61 -6.04 -9.08
N PHE A 303 13.73 -5.60 -9.66
CA PHE A 303 13.78 -5.26 -11.09
C PHE A 303 13.65 -6.48 -12.01
N ALA A 304 13.97 -7.68 -11.52
CA ALA A 304 13.76 -8.93 -12.24
C ALA A 304 12.31 -9.45 -12.13
N GLY A 305 11.44 -8.77 -11.38
CA GLY A 305 10.06 -9.23 -11.16
C GLY A 305 9.93 -10.29 -10.07
N HIS A 306 10.91 -10.39 -9.17
CA HIS A 306 10.93 -11.32 -8.05
C HIS A 306 10.72 -10.62 -6.71
N THR A 307 10.11 -11.32 -5.76
CA THR A 307 9.99 -10.89 -4.36
C THR A 307 10.02 -12.08 -3.42
N ALA A 308 10.48 -11.86 -2.19
CA ALA A 308 10.35 -12.82 -1.10
C ALA A 308 9.30 -12.34 -0.09
N VAL A 309 8.72 -13.29 0.65
CA VAL A 309 7.97 -13.00 1.87
C VAL A 309 8.99 -12.72 2.99
N THR A 310 8.74 -11.70 3.83
CA THR A 310 9.59 -11.39 4.98
C THR A 310 9.78 -12.64 5.87
N PRO A 311 11.00 -12.93 6.38
CA PRO A 311 11.29 -14.21 7.04
C PRO A 311 10.36 -14.57 8.19
N VAL A 312 9.97 -13.58 9.00
CA VAL A 312 9.05 -13.77 10.13
C VAL A 312 7.66 -14.21 9.66
N ARG A 313 7.12 -13.54 8.63
CA ARG A 313 5.78 -13.83 8.10
C ARG A 313 5.76 -15.11 7.27
N HIS A 314 6.86 -15.41 6.57
CA HIS A 314 7.06 -16.69 5.90
C HIS A 314 6.92 -17.85 6.89
N GLY A 315 7.66 -17.82 8.01
CA GLY A 315 7.60 -18.84 9.04
C GLY A 315 6.21 -18.99 9.68
N LEU A 316 5.47 -17.90 9.86
CA LEU A 316 4.09 -17.93 10.34
C LEU A 316 3.16 -18.64 9.34
N ILE A 317 3.19 -18.25 8.07
CA ILE A 317 2.33 -18.84 7.03
C ILE A 317 2.68 -20.32 6.84
N ASP A 318 3.97 -20.66 6.80
CA ASP A 318 4.44 -22.03 6.65
C ASP A 318 3.96 -22.93 7.80
N ASP A 319 4.01 -22.43 9.04
CA ASP A 319 3.45 -23.15 10.19
C ASP A 319 1.93 -23.26 10.16
N PHE A 320 1.24 -22.22 9.73
CA PHE A 320 -0.20 -22.26 9.51
C PHE A 320 -0.58 -23.30 8.44
N MET A 321 0.06 -23.28 7.27
CA MET A 321 -0.23 -24.19 6.16
C MET A 321 0.04 -25.65 6.50
N ARG A 322 1.11 -25.96 7.26
CA ARG A 322 1.33 -27.31 7.79
C ARG A 322 0.16 -27.78 8.65
N ASN A 323 -0.36 -26.91 9.50
CA ASN A 323 -1.48 -27.23 10.38
C ASN A 323 -2.80 -27.32 9.61
N VAL A 324 -3.03 -26.49 8.58
CA VAL A 324 -4.17 -26.61 7.66
C VAL A 324 -4.19 -28.00 7.00
N THR A 325 -3.06 -28.42 6.41
CA THR A 325 -2.96 -29.74 5.76
C THR A 325 -3.24 -30.89 6.72
N LYS A 326 -2.83 -30.75 7.99
CA LYS A 326 -2.99 -31.80 9.01
C LYS A 326 -4.40 -31.86 9.60
N PHE A 327 -4.98 -30.70 9.92
CA PHE A 327 -6.19 -30.62 10.73
C PHE A 327 -7.42 -30.17 9.95
N ALA A 328 -7.25 -29.45 8.84
CA ALA A 328 -8.32 -28.82 8.07
C ALA A 328 -8.23 -29.07 6.54
N PRO A 329 -7.84 -30.27 6.04
CA PRO A 329 -7.56 -30.47 4.61
C PRO A 329 -8.78 -30.34 3.69
N LYS A 330 -10.00 -30.34 4.25
CA LYS A 330 -11.27 -30.28 3.51
C LYS A 330 -12.08 -29.00 3.75
N VAL A 331 -11.58 -28.11 4.60
CA VAL A 331 -12.30 -26.87 4.95
C VAL A 331 -12.31 -25.95 3.74
N LYS A 332 -13.50 -25.53 3.32
CA LYS A 332 -13.70 -24.62 2.19
C LYS A 332 -14.19 -23.24 2.61
N TYR A 333 -14.87 -23.15 3.75
CA TYR A 333 -15.40 -21.92 4.34
C TYR A 333 -15.21 -21.98 5.85
N VAL A 334 -15.18 -20.83 6.53
CA VAL A 334 -15.18 -20.79 8.00
C VAL A 334 -16.54 -20.28 8.45
N ASP A 335 -17.41 -21.21 8.84
CA ASP A 335 -18.69 -20.95 9.50
C ASP A 335 -18.66 -21.39 10.97
N CYS A 336 -19.81 -21.37 11.64
CA CYS A 336 -19.91 -21.76 13.05
C CYS A 336 -19.50 -23.22 13.32
N ASP A 337 -19.62 -24.13 12.35
CA ASP A 337 -19.29 -25.55 12.49
C ASP A 337 -17.82 -25.81 12.09
N ASP A 338 -17.33 -25.17 11.03
CA ASP A 338 -15.95 -25.27 10.54
C ASP A 338 -14.94 -24.45 11.38
N ASN A 339 -15.41 -23.49 12.19
CA ASN A 339 -14.58 -22.75 13.14
C ASN A 339 -13.83 -23.68 14.10
N ARG A 340 -14.46 -24.74 14.63
CA ARG A 340 -13.76 -25.68 15.54
C ARG A 340 -12.56 -26.35 14.84
N THR A 341 -12.65 -26.57 13.53
CA THR A 341 -11.56 -27.15 12.74
C THR A 341 -10.44 -26.14 12.52
N MET A 342 -10.76 -24.90 12.17
CA MET A 342 -9.74 -23.85 11.99
C MET A 342 -9.14 -23.36 13.32
N SER A 343 -9.91 -23.35 14.40
CA SER A 343 -9.40 -23.10 15.75
C SER A 343 -8.33 -24.13 16.13
N LYS A 344 -8.52 -25.41 15.80
CA LYS A 344 -7.47 -26.43 15.99
C LYS A 344 -6.21 -26.12 15.20
N VAL A 345 -6.31 -25.53 14.00
CA VAL A 345 -5.13 -25.08 13.23
C VAL A 345 -4.34 -24.05 14.03
N LEU A 346 -5.01 -22.99 14.53
CA LEU A 346 -4.33 -21.92 15.27
C LEU A 346 -3.77 -22.38 16.63
N VAL A 347 -4.49 -23.23 17.38
CA VAL A 347 -4.04 -23.79 18.67
C VAL A 347 -2.75 -24.61 18.51
N ASN A 348 -2.58 -25.29 17.37
CA ASN A 348 -1.42 -26.15 17.12
C ASN A 348 -0.24 -25.42 16.44
N MET A 349 -0.35 -24.11 16.20
CA MET A 349 0.79 -23.31 15.73
C MET A 349 1.84 -23.16 16.83
N LYS A 350 3.11 -23.20 16.44
CA LYS A 350 4.25 -23.10 17.36
C LYS A 350 4.30 -21.71 17.99
N LYS A 351 4.67 -21.67 19.27
CA LYS A 351 4.93 -20.41 19.97
C LYS A 351 5.96 -19.52 19.28
N SER A 352 7.00 -20.13 18.69
CA SER A 352 8.06 -19.42 17.96
C SER A 352 7.53 -18.68 16.73
N SER A 353 6.50 -19.20 16.06
CA SER A 353 5.90 -18.59 14.86
C SER A 353 5.24 -17.25 15.19
N TRP A 354 4.63 -17.14 16.38
CA TRP A 354 4.02 -15.91 16.89
C TRP A 354 5.04 -14.96 17.52
N ALA A 355 6.05 -15.50 18.21
CA ALA A 355 7.05 -14.71 18.92
C ALA A 355 7.85 -13.78 17.99
N GLY A 356 8.13 -14.20 16.75
CA GLY A 356 8.82 -13.36 15.76
C GLY A 356 8.03 -12.11 15.39
N LEU A 357 6.71 -12.14 15.56
CA LEU A 357 5.83 -10.99 15.39
C LEU A 357 5.63 -10.21 16.69
N GLY A 358 6.23 -10.60 17.82
CA GLY A 358 5.94 -10.01 19.13
C GLY A 358 4.59 -10.44 19.73
N ALA A 359 4.01 -11.51 19.19
CA ALA A 359 2.66 -11.96 19.48
C ALA A 359 2.62 -13.22 20.35
N THR A 360 1.56 -13.40 21.12
CA THR A 360 1.29 -14.64 21.87
C THR A 360 0.53 -15.64 20.99
N PRO A 361 0.61 -16.95 21.22
CA PRO A 361 -0.20 -17.94 20.51
C PRO A 361 -1.70 -17.82 20.83
N TYR A 362 -2.54 -18.21 19.87
CA TYR A 362 -3.98 -18.39 20.10
C TYR A 362 -4.22 -19.40 21.22
N LYS A 363 -5.16 -19.10 22.11
CA LYS A 363 -5.61 -20.00 23.16
C LYS A 363 -7.11 -20.16 23.06
N ASP A 364 -7.55 -21.35 22.72
CA ASP A 364 -8.96 -21.71 22.83
C ASP A 364 -9.31 -21.85 24.32
N THR A 365 -10.08 -20.90 24.85
CA THR A 365 -10.54 -20.94 26.24
C THR A 365 -11.79 -21.78 26.44
N GLY A 366 -12.40 -22.32 25.37
CA GLY A 366 -13.47 -23.31 25.42
C GLY A 366 -14.73 -22.89 26.17
N LYS A 367 -15.00 -21.57 26.31
CA LYS A 367 -16.13 -21.07 27.10
C LYS A 367 -17.40 -20.80 26.29
N GLY A 368 -17.33 -20.67 24.97
CA GLY A 368 -18.51 -20.47 24.13
C GLY A 368 -19.20 -21.79 23.75
N GLU A 369 -20.24 -22.16 24.50
CA GLU A 369 -21.34 -22.93 23.90
C GLU A 369 -22.13 -21.97 23.00
N PHE A 370 -22.13 -22.24 21.69
CA PHE A 370 -22.99 -21.70 20.64
C PHE A 370 -23.30 -20.18 20.65
N MET A 371 -22.74 -19.45 19.69
CA MET A 371 -23.22 -18.14 19.21
C MET A 371 -23.25 -16.98 20.23
N ASP A 372 -22.29 -16.88 21.14
CA ASP A 372 -22.00 -15.55 21.70
C ASP A 372 -20.99 -14.85 20.79
N PHE A 373 -21.47 -13.95 19.93
CA PHE A 373 -20.66 -12.97 19.17
C PHE A 373 -19.84 -12.02 20.07
N MET A 374 -19.85 -12.29 21.38
CA MET A 374 -19.16 -11.59 22.46
C MET A 374 -18.14 -12.51 23.17
N ASP A 375 -17.91 -13.75 22.71
CA ASP A 375 -16.85 -14.61 23.27
C ASP A 375 -15.48 -14.04 22.89
N PRO A 376 -14.65 -13.62 23.87
CA PRO A 376 -13.30 -13.12 23.60
C PRO A 376 -12.41 -14.12 22.85
N SER A 377 -12.71 -15.42 22.92
CA SER A 377 -12.00 -16.45 22.16
C SER A 377 -12.30 -16.39 20.66
N TRP A 378 -13.53 -16.06 20.28
CA TRP A 378 -13.93 -15.91 18.89
C TRP A 378 -13.32 -14.66 18.26
N ASP A 379 -13.34 -13.54 18.99
CA ASP A 379 -12.68 -12.31 18.53
C ASP A 379 -11.17 -12.56 18.30
N ASP A 380 -10.45 -13.15 19.28
CA ASP A 380 -9.01 -13.47 19.13
C ASP A 380 -8.75 -14.44 17.96
N PHE A 381 -9.63 -15.42 17.76
CA PHE A 381 -9.57 -16.31 16.59
C PHE A 381 -9.69 -15.52 15.28
N GLN A 382 -10.75 -14.70 15.14
CA GLN A 382 -11.01 -13.92 13.93
C GLN A 382 -9.84 -12.99 13.62
N CYS A 383 -9.34 -12.25 14.62
CA CYS A 383 -8.18 -11.37 14.50
C CYS A 383 -7.00 -12.06 13.80
N ARG A 384 -6.63 -13.23 14.33
CA ARG A 384 -5.46 -13.99 13.91
C ARG A 384 -5.65 -14.66 12.57
N TYR A 385 -6.84 -15.22 12.35
CA TYR A 385 -7.19 -15.86 11.10
C TYR A 385 -7.22 -14.86 9.95
N ILE A 386 -7.89 -13.71 10.15
CA ILE A 386 -7.93 -12.61 9.17
C ILE A 386 -6.52 -12.10 8.90
N PHE A 387 -5.68 -11.94 9.92
CA PHE A 387 -4.29 -11.54 9.73
C PHE A 387 -3.53 -12.50 8.81
N ILE A 388 -3.50 -13.80 9.13
CA ILE A 388 -2.77 -14.80 8.34
C ILE A 388 -3.33 -14.91 6.91
N THR A 389 -4.65 -14.98 6.75
CA THR A 389 -5.29 -15.09 5.44
C THR A 389 -5.03 -13.87 4.55
N LYS A 390 -4.95 -12.66 5.13
CA LYS A 390 -4.55 -11.45 4.39
C LYS A 390 -3.14 -11.56 3.81
N LEU A 391 -2.17 -12.11 4.56
CA LEU A 391 -0.81 -12.32 4.06
C LEU A 391 -0.82 -13.26 2.85
N ILE A 392 -1.57 -14.37 2.94
CA ILE A 392 -1.70 -15.33 1.84
C ILE A 392 -2.40 -14.69 0.63
N LYS A 393 -3.52 -13.98 0.85
CA LYS A 393 -4.24 -13.26 -0.21
C LYS A 393 -3.34 -12.25 -0.92
N ARG A 394 -2.49 -11.51 -0.18
CA ARG A 394 -1.56 -10.55 -0.78
C ARG A 394 -0.48 -11.24 -1.62
N MET A 395 0.10 -12.33 -1.11
CA MET A 395 1.06 -13.14 -1.86
C MET A 395 0.44 -13.67 -3.17
N LYS A 396 -0.77 -14.23 -3.12
CA LYS A 396 -1.52 -14.70 -4.30
C LYS A 396 -1.80 -13.57 -5.30
N LYS A 397 -2.30 -12.42 -4.81
CA LYS A 397 -2.58 -11.23 -5.63
C LYS A 397 -1.35 -10.80 -6.44
N TYR A 398 -0.16 -10.77 -5.84
CA TYR A 398 1.05 -10.38 -6.56
C TYR A 398 1.55 -11.47 -7.52
N ALA A 399 1.39 -12.75 -7.17
CA ALA A 399 1.66 -13.87 -8.07
C ALA A 399 0.78 -13.82 -9.34
N GLU A 400 -0.52 -13.60 -9.17
CA GLU A 400 -1.50 -13.44 -10.27
C GLU A 400 -1.17 -12.23 -11.16
N ARG A 401 -0.62 -11.18 -10.54
CA ARG A 401 -0.09 -9.99 -11.22
C ARG A 401 1.23 -10.21 -11.97
N GLY A 402 1.77 -11.43 -11.94
CA GLY A 402 2.99 -11.80 -12.65
C GLY A 402 4.29 -11.57 -11.87
N VAL A 403 4.22 -11.22 -10.58
CA VAL A 403 5.41 -11.15 -9.73
C VAL A 403 5.75 -12.55 -9.24
N LYS A 404 6.99 -12.99 -9.46
CA LYS A 404 7.46 -14.29 -8.96
C LYS A 404 7.72 -14.22 -7.47
N ILE A 405 7.02 -15.07 -6.70
CA ILE A 405 7.28 -15.24 -5.28
C ILE A 405 8.40 -16.26 -5.11
N ASP A 406 9.53 -15.84 -4.56
CA ASP A 406 10.65 -16.70 -4.23
C ASP A 406 10.34 -17.48 -2.95
N ASP A 407 10.57 -18.80 -2.98
CA ASP A 407 10.35 -19.73 -1.86
C ASP A 407 9.00 -19.53 -1.13
N PRO A 408 7.85 -19.61 -1.83
CA PRO A 408 6.56 -19.44 -1.18
C PRO A 408 6.31 -20.59 -0.18
N PRO A 409 5.69 -20.33 0.99
CA PRO A 409 5.27 -21.38 1.90
C PRO A 409 4.46 -22.48 1.20
N HIS A 410 4.76 -23.74 1.52
CA HIS A 410 4.20 -24.88 0.78
C HIS A 410 2.66 -24.87 0.80
N GLY A 411 2.06 -24.96 -0.39
CA GLY A 411 0.61 -24.99 -0.59
C GLY A 411 -0.10 -23.64 -0.44
N ALA A 412 0.59 -22.56 -0.04
CA ALA A 412 -0.06 -21.28 0.23
C ALA A 412 -0.60 -20.58 -1.03
N LEU A 413 0.11 -20.69 -2.17
CA LEU A 413 -0.35 -20.11 -3.44
C LEU A 413 -1.59 -20.82 -4.00
N ASP A 414 -1.68 -22.13 -3.78
CA ASP A 414 -2.79 -22.96 -4.29
C ASP A 414 -3.97 -23.04 -3.32
N TRP A 415 -3.80 -22.56 -2.09
CA TRP A 415 -4.84 -22.66 -1.07
C TRP A 415 -6.04 -21.79 -1.42
N VAL A 416 -7.22 -22.42 -1.49
CA VAL A 416 -8.50 -21.72 -1.57
C VAL A 416 -8.80 -21.19 -0.17
N VAL A 417 -8.55 -19.90 0.02
CA VAL A 417 -8.71 -19.25 1.32
C VAL A 417 -10.17 -19.35 1.74
N ALA A 418 -10.41 -19.99 2.88
CA ALA A 418 -11.74 -20.14 3.43
C ALA A 418 -12.18 -18.79 4.04
N ASP A 419 -13.12 -18.11 3.40
CA ASP A 419 -13.61 -16.84 3.93
C ASP A 419 -14.44 -17.06 5.21
N ILE A 420 -14.32 -16.13 6.16
CA ILE A 420 -15.20 -16.10 7.34
C ILE A 420 -16.56 -15.60 6.88
N PHE A 421 -17.60 -16.40 7.08
CA PHE A 421 -18.97 -15.95 6.88
C PHE A 421 -19.40 -15.13 8.11
N VAL A 422 -19.54 -13.83 7.95
CA VAL A 422 -20.15 -12.96 8.96
C VAL A 422 -21.54 -12.60 8.48
N GLY A 423 -22.56 -13.24 9.05
CA GLY A 423 -23.98 -12.95 8.79
C GLY A 423 -24.36 -11.50 9.13
#